data_AF-A0A1V4U3R1-F1
#
_entry.id   AF-A0A1V4U3R1-F1
#
_cell.length_a   1.000
_cell.length_b   1.000
_cell.length_c   1.000
_cell.angle_alpha   90.00
_cell.angle_beta   90.00
_cell.angle_gamma   90.00
#
_symmetry.space_group_name_H-M   'P 1'
#
loop_
_entity.id
_entity.type
_entity.pdbx_description
1 polymer ?
#
loop_
_entity_poly.entity_id
_entity_poly.type
_entity_poly.pdbx_seq_one_letter_code
_entity_poly.pdbx_strand_id
1 'polypeptide(L)'
;MAMAFDCRQCGRCCMHLGDYIEIEREVGPFEFTCCSVSSGTTFTARVDADKQDLFSDRTWIREHPAACPFLRPSGTRIVCTIHHTSPAQCKAYRCVIARIYSPDGVEMGYITGTRALHSSDPALRAAWDEVERAIAACPEDAESRIAPLLARRGYRCE
;
A
#
# COMPACT_ATOMS: atom_id res chain seq x y z
N MET A 1 1.36 12.76 19.41
CA MET A 1 0.67 12.81 18.10
C MET A 1 1.27 11.72 17.24
N ALA A 2 0.51 10.65 16.95
CA ALA A 2 0.94 9.64 16.00
C ALA A 2 1.05 10.29 14.63
N MET A 3 2.24 10.26 14.01
CA MET A 3 2.39 10.71 12.63
C MET A 3 1.59 9.75 11.74
N ALA A 4 0.55 10.28 11.09
CA ALA A 4 -0.19 9.55 10.09
C ALA A 4 0.77 9.22 8.94
N PHE A 5 0.78 7.95 8.51
CA PHE A 5 1.56 7.53 7.34
C PHE A 5 1.09 8.27 6.09
N ASP A 6 2.04 8.82 5.33
CA ASP A 6 1.81 9.44 4.02
C ASP A 6 2.24 8.49 2.90
N CYS A 7 1.37 8.29 1.89
CA CYS A 7 1.65 7.38 0.78
C CYS A 7 2.79 7.92 -0.09
N ARG A 8 3.96 7.26 -0.05
CA ARG A 8 5.14 7.63 -0.85
C ARG A 8 5.03 7.35 -2.35
N GLN A 9 3.87 6.90 -2.85
CA GLN A 9 3.65 6.60 -4.28
C GLN A 9 4.70 5.61 -4.86
N CYS A 10 5.08 4.60 -4.08
CA CYS A 10 6.11 3.62 -4.47
C CYS A 10 5.55 2.41 -5.26
N GLY A 11 4.23 2.33 -5.46
CA GLY A 11 3.57 1.26 -6.21
C GLY A 11 3.47 -0.10 -5.51
N ARG A 12 4.28 -0.39 -4.48
CA ARG A 12 4.49 -1.76 -3.97
C ARG A 12 3.23 -2.50 -3.51
N CYS A 13 2.27 -1.82 -2.91
CA CYS A 13 0.94 -2.38 -2.60
C CYS A 13 0.12 -2.58 -3.86
N CYS A 14 -0.03 -1.53 -4.66
CA CYS A 14 -0.94 -1.54 -5.80
C CYS A 14 -0.46 -2.45 -6.93
N MET A 15 0.83 -2.80 -6.99
CA MET A 15 1.42 -3.70 -7.99
C MET A 15 0.90 -5.15 -7.92
N HIS A 16 0.19 -5.52 -6.86
CA HIS A 16 -0.39 -6.86 -6.68
C HIS A 16 -1.90 -6.82 -6.37
N LEU A 17 -2.55 -5.70 -6.66
CA LEU A 17 -4.00 -5.51 -6.44
C LEU A 17 -4.83 -5.71 -7.71
N GLY A 18 -4.26 -6.28 -8.78
CA GLY A 18 -4.97 -6.54 -10.04
C GLY A 18 -6.21 -7.41 -9.86
N ASP A 19 -6.13 -8.40 -8.96
CA ASP A 19 -7.25 -9.31 -8.67
C ASP A 19 -8.25 -8.73 -7.66
N TYR A 20 -7.96 -7.56 -7.06
CA TYR A 20 -8.78 -6.97 -6.01
C TYR A 20 -9.77 -5.94 -6.55
N ILE A 21 -9.46 -5.32 -7.69
CA ILE A 21 -10.29 -4.30 -8.32
C ILE A 21 -10.64 -4.74 -9.73
N GLU A 22 -11.90 -5.04 -9.95
CA GLU A 22 -12.43 -5.40 -11.25
C GLU A 22 -13.16 -4.21 -11.88
N ILE A 23 -12.88 -3.93 -13.16
CA ILE A 23 -13.65 -2.97 -13.94
C ILE A 23 -14.81 -3.73 -14.60
N GLU A 24 -16.03 -3.48 -14.13
CA GLU A 24 -17.23 -4.16 -14.62
C GLU A 24 -17.77 -3.50 -15.89
N ARG A 25 -17.69 -2.16 -15.96
CA ARG A 25 -18.23 -1.38 -17.07
C ARG A 25 -17.50 -0.05 -17.23
N GLU A 26 -17.25 0.34 -18.47
CA GLU A 26 -16.89 1.72 -18.84
C GLU A 26 -18.18 2.52 -19.08
N VAL A 27 -18.38 3.60 -18.31
CA VAL A 27 -19.59 4.47 -18.42
C VAL A 27 -19.28 5.79 -19.12
N GLY A 28 -18.00 6.13 -19.23
CA GLY A 28 -17.49 7.26 -20.02
C GLY A 28 -15.98 7.11 -20.22
N PRO A 29 -15.33 8.03 -20.96
CA PRO A 29 -13.92 7.88 -21.36
C PRO A 29 -12.94 7.78 -20.17
N PHE A 30 -13.35 8.27 -19.00
CA PHE A 30 -12.55 8.29 -17.77
C PHE A 30 -13.37 7.93 -16.53
N GLU A 31 -14.50 7.26 -16.73
CA GLU A 31 -15.42 6.89 -15.65
C GLU A 31 -15.87 5.44 -15.81
N PHE A 32 -15.79 4.70 -14.70
CA PHE A 32 -15.95 3.25 -14.68
C PHE A 32 -16.79 2.83 -13.48
N THR A 33 -17.62 1.81 -13.69
CA THR A 33 -18.20 1.02 -12.60
C THR A 33 -17.24 -0.12 -12.28
N CYS A 34 -16.90 -0.26 -11.00
CA CYS A 34 -15.92 -1.23 -10.54
C CYS A 34 -16.43 -2.00 -9.32
N CYS A 35 -15.86 -3.17 -9.08
CA CYS A 35 -16.09 -3.96 -7.89
C CYS A 35 -14.77 -4.20 -7.13
N SER A 36 -14.83 -4.01 -5.80
CA SER A 36 -13.82 -4.53 -4.88
C SER A 36 -14.10 -6.00 -4.62
N VAL A 37 -13.36 -6.89 -5.28
CA VAL A 37 -13.62 -8.34 -5.30
C VAL A 37 -13.64 -8.92 -3.89
N SER A 38 -12.71 -8.49 -3.03
CA SER A 38 -12.60 -9.00 -1.66
C SER A 38 -13.79 -8.66 -0.76
N SER A 39 -14.56 -7.62 -1.09
CA SER A 39 -15.70 -7.16 -0.29
C SER A 39 -17.03 -7.18 -1.04
N GLY A 40 -17.03 -7.54 -2.33
CA GLY A 40 -18.20 -7.46 -3.22
C GLY A 40 -18.77 -6.03 -3.35
N THR A 41 -17.99 -5.00 -3.02
CA THR A 41 -18.49 -3.63 -2.95
C THR A 41 -18.32 -2.93 -4.29
N THR A 42 -19.42 -2.53 -4.91
CA THR A 42 -19.41 -1.71 -6.12
C THR A 42 -19.07 -0.26 -5.81
N PHE A 43 -18.29 0.38 -6.67
CA PHE A 43 -17.96 1.80 -6.60
C PHE A 43 -17.77 2.41 -8.00
N THR A 44 -17.94 3.73 -8.09
CA THR A 44 -17.63 4.49 -9.30
C THR A 44 -16.19 5.01 -9.23
N ALA A 45 -15.38 4.62 -10.20
CA ALA A 45 -14.02 5.10 -10.37
C ALA A 45 -14.00 6.20 -11.44
N ARG A 46 -13.50 7.38 -11.09
CA ARG A 46 -13.24 8.47 -12.02
C ARG A 46 -11.75 8.75 -12.05
N VAL A 47 -11.17 8.74 -13.25
CA VAL A 47 -9.76 9.10 -13.42
C VAL A 47 -9.59 10.59 -13.13
N ASP A 48 -8.66 10.88 -12.21
CA ASP A 48 -8.31 12.24 -11.82
C ASP A 48 -7.86 13.02 -13.06
N ALA A 49 -8.35 14.26 -13.22
CA ALA A 49 -8.16 15.04 -14.44
C ALA A 49 -6.67 15.25 -14.80
N ASP A 50 -5.80 15.38 -13.80
CA ASP A 50 -4.35 15.54 -13.94
C ASP A 50 -3.60 14.25 -14.34
N LYS A 51 -4.31 13.11 -14.43
CA LYS A 51 -3.73 11.77 -14.67
C LYS A 51 -4.36 11.04 -15.85
N GLN A 52 -5.24 11.70 -16.61
CA GLN A 52 -5.93 11.10 -17.76
C GLN A 52 -4.95 10.66 -18.86
N ASP A 53 -3.92 11.46 -19.13
CA ASP A 53 -2.87 11.11 -20.10
C ASP A 53 -2.10 9.85 -19.67
N LEU A 54 -1.76 9.75 -18.38
CA LEU A 54 -1.10 8.58 -17.81
C LEU A 54 -1.98 7.33 -17.92
N PHE A 55 -3.28 7.47 -17.62
CA PHE A 55 -4.22 6.34 -17.67
C PHE A 55 -4.43 5.82 -19.09
N SER A 56 -4.42 6.72 -20.07
CA SER A 56 -4.63 6.41 -21.49
C SER A 56 -3.53 5.53 -22.06
N ASP A 57 -2.30 5.61 -21.53
CA ASP A 57 -1.26 4.63 -21.82
C ASP A 57 -1.60 3.28 -21.17
N ARG A 58 -1.89 2.29 -22.02
CA ARG A 58 -2.21 0.92 -21.59
C ARG A 58 -1.00 -0.02 -21.66
N THR A 59 0.19 0.45 -22.02
CA THR A 59 1.40 -0.38 -22.13
C THR A 59 1.78 -0.94 -20.76
N TRP A 60 1.85 -0.06 -19.75
CA TRP A 60 2.22 -0.44 -18.39
C TRP A 60 1.36 -1.57 -17.82
N ILE A 61 0.03 -1.46 -17.93
CA ILE A 61 -0.88 -2.45 -17.34
C ILE A 61 -0.86 -3.78 -18.11
N ARG A 62 -0.54 -3.77 -19.41
CA ARG A 62 -0.33 -5.00 -20.19
C ARG A 62 0.93 -5.74 -19.75
N GLU A 63 1.99 -5.01 -19.41
CA GLU A 63 3.25 -5.59 -18.89
C GLU A 63 3.13 -6.04 -17.43
N HIS A 64 2.23 -5.42 -16.67
CA HIS A 64 2.03 -5.69 -15.23
C HIS A 64 0.57 -6.08 -14.95
N PRO A 65 0.08 -7.23 -15.45
CA PRO A 65 -1.32 -7.63 -15.31
C PRO A 65 -1.76 -7.86 -13.86
N ALA A 66 -0.82 -8.15 -12.96
CA ALA A 66 -1.08 -8.30 -11.52
C ALA A 66 -1.25 -6.95 -10.79
N ALA A 67 -0.94 -5.82 -11.43
CA ALA A 67 -1.11 -4.50 -10.84
C ALA A 67 -2.56 -4.05 -10.88
N CYS A 68 -2.95 -3.17 -9.96
CA CYS A 68 -4.24 -2.51 -9.99
C CYS A 68 -4.44 -1.83 -11.37
N PRO A 69 -5.62 -1.98 -12.01
CA PRO A 69 -5.87 -1.46 -13.35
C PRO A 69 -5.73 0.06 -13.46
N PHE A 70 -5.84 0.77 -12.34
CA PHE A 70 -5.71 2.23 -12.22
C PHE A 70 -4.32 2.69 -11.78
N LEU A 71 -3.32 1.80 -11.77
CA LEU A 71 -1.95 2.14 -11.38
C LEU A 71 -1.14 2.56 -12.61
N ARG A 72 -0.42 3.69 -12.53
CA ARG A 72 0.45 4.18 -13.61
C ARG A 72 1.79 4.71 -13.10
N PRO A 73 2.88 4.55 -13.87
CA PRO A 73 4.12 5.25 -13.57
C PRO A 73 3.99 6.75 -13.84
N SER A 74 4.70 7.55 -13.06
CA SER A 74 4.81 9.00 -13.18
C SER A 74 6.22 9.42 -12.73
N GLY A 75 7.15 9.52 -13.68
CA GLY A 75 8.56 9.71 -13.38
C GLY A 75 9.12 8.57 -12.53
N THR A 76 9.70 8.89 -11.37
CA THR A 76 10.21 7.90 -10.41
C THR A 76 9.16 7.34 -9.46
N ARG A 77 7.88 7.74 -9.63
CA ARG A 77 6.77 7.35 -8.76
C ARG A 77 5.79 6.45 -9.52
N ILE A 78 4.97 5.75 -8.76
CA ILE A 78 3.85 4.96 -9.23
C ILE A 78 2.59 5.49 -8.54
N VAL A 79 1.65 6.01 -9.32
CA VAL A 79 0.50 6.77 -8.84
C VAL A 79 -0.82 6.06 -9.14
N CYS A 80 -1.77 6.21 -8.23
CA CYS A 80 -3.17 5.81 -8.46
C CYS A 80 -3.84 6.90 -9.32
N THR A 81 -4.41 6.52 -10.46
CA THR A 81 -5.08 7.47 -11.36
C THR A 81 -6.50 7.80 -10.93
N ILE A 82 -7.05 7.11 -9.93
CA ILE A 82 -8.39 7.34 -9.38
C ILE A 82 -8.34 7.76 -7.91
N HIS A 83 -7.28 8.42 -7.46
CA HIS A 83 -7.01 8.62 -6.04
C HIS A 83 -8.16 9.32 -5.31
N HIS A 84 -8.83 10.27 -5.97
CA HIS A 84 -9.98 10.97 -5.39
C HIS A 84 -11.14 10.00 -5.10
N THR A 85 -11.51 9.18 -6.08
CA THR A 85 -12.65 8.25 -6.02
C THR A 85 -12.27 6.83 -5.60
N SER A 86 -11.02 6.56 -5.23
CA SER A 86 -10.59 5.21 -4.86
C SER A 86 -11.42 4.73 -3.66
N PRO A 87 -11.80 3.44 -3.63
CA PRO A 87 -12.73 2.94 -2.64
C PRO A 87 -12.10 3.03 -1.24
N ALA A 88 -12.95 3.11 -0.21
CA ALA A 88 -12.51 3.28 1.17
C ALA A 88 -11.51 2.21 1.60
N GLN A 89 -11.66 0.97 1.09
CA GLN A 89 -10.75 -0.13 1.32
C GLN A 89 -9.34 0.20 0.82
N CYS A 90 -9.16 0.79 -0.37
CA CYS A 90 -7.84 1.19 -0.87
C CYS A 90 -7.20 2.30 -0.02
N LYS A 91 -8.01 3.20 0.55
CA LYS A 91 -7.53 4.27 1.46
C LYS A 91 -7.22 3.72 2.86
N ALA A 92 -7.98 2.74 3.32
CA ALA A 92 -7.79 2.04 4.58
C ALA A 92 -6.62 1.05 4.52
N TYR A 93 -6.33 0.49 3.33
CA TYR A 93 -5.15 -0.34 3.08
C TYR A 93 -3.91 0.57 3.13
N ARG A 94 -3.43 0.84 4.36
CA ARG A 94 -2.15 1.51 4.60
C ARG A 94 -1.04 0.55 4.18
N CYS A 95 -0.79 0.53 2.88
CA CYS A 95 0.20 -0.26 2.15
C CYS A 95 1.47 -0.57 2.94
N VAL A 96 2.03 0.46 3.53
CA VAL A 96 3.13 0.39 4.47
C VAL A 96 2.76 1.36 5.59
N ILE A 97 2.90 0.96 6.85
CA ILE A 97 2.81 1.87 8.00
C ILE A 97 4.19 2.16 8.59
N ALA A 98 5.18 1.33 8.27
CA ALA A 98 6.58 1.53 8.60
C ALA A 98 7.48 0.75 7.63
N ARG A 99 8.51 1.39 7.09
CA ARG A 99 9.65 0.74 6.43
C ARG A 99 10.75 0.53 7.46
N ILE A 100 11.41 -0.61 7.43
CA ILE A 100 12.40 -1.01 8.42
C ILE A 100 13.77 -1.02 7.76
N TYR A 101 14.71 -0.29 8.35
CA TYR A 101 16.08 -0.15 7.88
C TYR A 101 17.06 -0.73 8.90
N SER A 102 18.14 -1.33 8.41
CA SER A 102 19.30 -1.69 9.24
C SER A 102 19.99 -0.42 9.80
N PRO A 103 20.89 -0.55 10.78
CA PRO A 103 21.73 0.55 11.24
C PRO A 103 22.47 1.26 10.10
N ASP A 104 22.91 0.49 9.10
CA ASP A 104 23.65 0.98 7.92
C ASP A 104 22.73 1.61 6.85
N GLY A 105 21.42 1.68 7.10
CA GLY A 105 20.44 2.32 6.22
C GLY A 105 19.92 1.45 5.08
N VAL A 106 20.17 0.14 5.11
CA VAL A 106 19.63 -0.80 4.11
C VAL A 106 18.18 -1.15 4.45
N GLU A 107 17.27 -1.09 3.47
CA GLU A 107 15.88 -1.51 3.68
C GLU A 107 15.80 -3.02 3.89
N MET A 108 15.37 -3.43 5.07
CA MET A 108 15.29 -4.83 5.49
C MET A 108 13.87 -5.39 5.35
N GLY A 109 12.86 -4.53 5.28
CA GLY A 109 11.47 -4.94 5.13
C GLY A 109 10.48 -3.80 5.37
N TYR A 110 9.21 -4.13 5.41
CA TYR A 110 8.14 -3.17 5.71
C TYR A 110 6.97 -3.83 6.41
N ILE A 111 6.21 -3.03 7.15
CA ILE A 111 5.01 -3.45 7.88
C ILE A 111 3.79 -2.83 7.18
N THR A 112 2.75 -3.61 6.95
CA THR A 112 1.48 -3.15 6.35
C THR A 112 0.50 -2.64 7.41
N GLY A 113 -0.59 -2.01 6.99
CA GLY A 113 -1.66 -1.53 7.87
C GLY A 113 -2.38 -2.61 8.66
N THR A 114 -2.32 -3.87 8.21
CA THR A 114 -2.77 -5.04 9.00
C THR A 114 -1.75 -5.45 10.06
N ARG A 115 -0.63 -4.71 10.18
CA ARG A 115 0.55 -5.02 10.99
C ARG A 115 1.22 -6.33 10.56
N ALA A 116 1.18 -6.68 9.27
CA ALA A 116 1.93 -7.81 8.75
C ALA A 116 3.34 -7.37 8.32
N LEU A 117 4.38 -8.11 8.74
CA LEU A 117 5.75 -7.89 8.28
C LEU A 117 6.00 -8.59 6.93
N HIS A 118 6.55 -7.84 5.98
CA HIS A 118 7.15 -8.36 4.75
C HIS A 118 8.67 -8.17 4.80
N SER A 119 9.39 -9.26 4.99
CA SER A 119 10.85 -9.32 4.94
C SER A 119 11.31 -10.73 4.60
N SER A 120 12.43 -10.88 3.91
CA SER A 120 13.14 -12.16 3.78
C SER A 120 14.26 -12.33 4.82
N ASP A 121 14.53 -11.30 5.63
CA ASP A 121 15.60 -11.32 6.62
C ASP A 121 15.17 -12.09 7.89
N PRO A 122 15.87 -13.19 8.26
CA PRO A 122 15.51 -14.00 9.41
C PRO A 122 15.63 -13.26 10.75
N ALA A 123 16.61 -12.37 10.89
CA ALA A 123 16.84 -11.63 12.14
C ALA A 123 15.72 -10.61 12.39
N LEU A 124 15.26 -9.93 11.34
CA LEU A 124 14.13 -9.03 11.40
C LEU A 124 12.82 -9.78 11.67
N ARG A 125 12.61 -10.96 11.08
CA ARG A 125 11.45 -11.81 11.40
C ARG A 125 11.42 -12.21 12.88
N ALA A 126 12.53 -12.67 13.43
CA ALA A 126 12.62 -13.01 14.84
C ALA A 126 12.37 -11.79 15.76
N ALA A 127 12.92 -10.62 15.41
CA ALA A 127 12.65 -9.37 16.13
C ALA A 127 11.16 -8.98 16.06
N TRP A 128 10.52 -9.19 14.90
CA TRP A 128 9.11 -8.89 14.71
C TRP A 128 8.18 -9.78 15.52
N ASP A 129 8.46 -11.08 15.66
CA ASP A 129 7.65 -11.98 16.49
C ASP A 129 7.54 -11.48 17.95
N GLU A 130 8.60 -10.84 18.46
CA GLU A 130 8.59 -10.24 19.79
C GLU A 130 7.78 -8.93 19.85
N VAL A 131 7.90 -8.10 18.81
CA VAL A 131 7.10 -6.87 18.66
C VAL A 131 5.62 -7.23 18.59
N GLU A 132 5.27 -8.23 17.79
CA GLU A 132 3.89 -8.70 17.58
C GLU A 132 3.26 -9.17 18.90
N ARG A 133 3.99 -9.97 19.70
CA ARG A 133 3.54 -10.34 21.05
C ARG A 133 3.33 -9.12 21.95
N ALA A 134 4.24 -8.15 21.92
CA ALA A 134 4.16 -6.96 22.77
C ALA A 134 2.99 -6.04 22.41
N ILE A 135 2.64 -5.91 21.12
CA ILE A 135 1.50 -5.09 20.66
C ILE A 135 0.17 -5.83 20.77
N ALA A 136 0.15 -7.17 20.68
CA ALA A 136 -1.04 -7.97 20.96
C ALA A 136 -1.53 -7.81 22.42
N ALA A 137 -0.59 -7.66 23.36
CA ALA A 137 -0.91 -7.46 24.78
C ALA A 137 -1.52 -6.08 25.12
N CYS A 138 -1.37 -5.07 24.24
CA CYS A 138 -1.95 -3.75 24.44
C CYS A 138 -2.24 -3.12 23.06
N PRO A 139 -3.47 -3.34 22.53
CA PRO A 139 -3.82 -3.02 21.15
C PRO A 139 -4.13 -1.53 20.90
N GLU A 140 -4.55 -0.78 21.92
CA GLU A 140 -5.00 0.62 21.78
C GLU A 140 -3.91 1.57 21.25
N ASP A 141 -2.63 1.21 21.42
CA ASP A 141 -1.46 1.98 20.95
C ASP A 141 -0.47 1.12 20.13
N ALA A 142 -0.96 0.06 19.47
CA ALA A 142 -0.09 -0.91 18.80
C ALA A 142 0.89 -0.27 17.80
N GLU A 143 0.41 0.62 16.92
CA GLU A 143 1.24 1.23 15.88
C GLU A 143 2.32 2.17 16.44
N SER A 144 1.99 2.98 17.44
CA SER A 144 2.94 3.94 18.02
C SER A 144 4.10 3.24 18.74
N ARG A 145 3.91 1.97 19.11
CA ARG A 145 4.89 1.13 19.80
C ARG A 145 5.82 0.35 18.85
N ILE A 146 5.45 0.20 17.58
CA ILE A 146 6.25 -0.55 16.58
C ILE A 146 7.67 0.02 16.47
N ALA A 147 7.78 1.32 16.14
CA ALA A 147 9.09 1.95 15.91
C ALA A 147 10.00 1.93 17.15
N PRO A 148 9.53 2.29 18.37
CA PRO A 148 10.33 2.18 19.58
C PRO A 148 10.81 0.75 19.90
N LEU A 149 9.98 -0.27 19.64
CA LEU A 149 10.36 -1.67 19.93
C LEU A 149 11.41 -2.18 18.94
N LEU A 150 11.29 -1.84 17.66
CA LEU A 150 12.29 -2.17 16.64
C LEU A 150 13.60 -1.39 16.83
N ALA A 151 13.53 -0.14 17.31
CA ALA A 151 14.71 0.67 17.62
C ALA A 151 15.60 0.05 18.71
N ARG A 152 15.00 -0.64 19.71
CA ARG A 152 15.75 -1.40 20.73
C ARG A 152 16.58 -2.55 20.16
N ARG A 153 16.32 -2.94 18.91
CA ARG A 153 17.02 -3.98 18.16
C ARG A 153 17.94 -3.41 17.09
N GLY A 154 18.14 -2.09 17.06
CA GLY A 154 19.02 -1.41 16.11
C GLY A 154 18.36 -1.06 14.78
N TYR A 155 17.07 -1.33 14.60
CA TYR A 155 16.37 -0.99 13.37
C TYR A 155 15.82 0.43 13.40
N ARG A 156 15.87 1.14 12.26
CA ARG A 156 15.18 2.42 12.07
C ARG A 156 13.85 2.20 11.34
N CYS A 157 12.80 2.91 11.76
CA CYS A 157 11.50 2.89 11.08
C CYS A 157 11.17 4.25 10.46
N GLU A 158 10.57 4.25 9.26
CA GLU A 158 10.08 5.46 8.56
C GLU A 158 8.75 5.26 7.83
#